data_AF-A0A0J9TXN7-F1
#
_entry.id   AF-A0A0J9TXN7-F1
#
_cell.length_a   1.000
_cell.length_b   1.000
_cell.length_c   1.000
_cell.angle_alpha   90.00
_cell.angle_beta   90.00
_cell.angle_gamma   90.00
#
_symmetry.space_group_name_H-M   'P 1'
#
loop_
_entity.id
_entity.type
_entity.pdbx_description
1 polymer ?
#
loop_
_entity_poly.entity_id
_entity_poly.type
_entity_poly.pdbx_seq_one_letter_code
_entity_poly.pdbx_strand_id
1 'polypeptide(L)'
;EKDATALDLHILHKDFFVTPRTPSVDTNCSLLDSKKIGAKNLCNNVVHFLKEIAKKKGTESDQRCSYLPYWLYDEIAKIHEKHNEKISTITFIKDLTEAVNKAKKGIPENKCTVSLYDPNITLDDWKKRKITYIYFNKHDAIKSSVNRPNNDKCSQHFKYLNSFYPLYQTFYKQFSCVNWFPSNPDYFKCSYVYNPDKLLTTVKKCSTGSSGGG
;
A
#
# COMPACT_ATOMS: atom_id res chain seq x y z
N GLU A 1 -10.82 1.02 -6.09
CA GLU A 1 -10.81 0.35 -4.77
C GLU A 1 -11.86 -0.73 -4.66
N LYS A 2 -13.14 -0.46 -4.97
CA LYS A 2 -14.23 -1.46 -4.99
C LYS A 2 -13.87 -2.75 -5.76
N ASP A 3 -13.29 -2.63 -6.96
CA ASP A 3 -12.89 -3.80 -7.76
C ASP A 3 -11.74 -4.60 -7.13
N ALA A 4 -10.84 -3.93 -6.40
CA ALA A 4 -9.76 -4.58 -5.67
C ALA A 4 -10.27 -5.29 -4.42
N THR A 5 -11.27 -4.72 -3.73
CA THR A 5 -11.90 -5.32 -2.55
C THR A 5 -12.55 -6.66 -2.87
N ALA A 6 -13.23 -6.78 -4.01
CA ALA A 6 -13.87 -8.03 -4.45
C ALA A 6 -12.91 -9.22 -4.63
N LEU A 7 -11.61 -8.95 -4.73
CA LEU A 7 -10.55 -9.93 -4.95
C LEU A 7 -9.55 -10.01 -3.79
N ASP A 8 -9.82 -9.33 -2.67
CA ASP A 8 -8.86 -9.18 -1.55
C ASP A 8 -7.51 -8.55 -1.98
N LEU A 9 -7.52 -7.68 -3.00
CA LEU A 9 -6.36 -6.97 -3.56
C LEU A 9 -6.27 -5.51 -3.09
N HIS A 10 -6.95 -5.15 -2.00
CA HIS A 10 -7.01 -3.79 -1.47
C HIS A 10 -6.16 -3.59 -0.21
N ILE A 11 -5.66 -4.68 0.39
CA ILE A 11 -4.89 -4.66 1.65
C ILE A 11 -3.84 -5.78 1.67
N LEU A 12 -2.70 -5.51 2.32
CA LEU A 12 -1.70 -6.52 2.67
C LEU A 12 -1.61 -6.65 4.19
N HIS A 13 -1.16 -7.81 4.65
CA HIS A 13 -0.91 -8.11 6.07
C HIS A 13 -2.12 -7.75 6.96
N LYS A 14 -3.34 -8.02 6.48
CA LYS A 14 -4.61 -7.66 7.14
C LYS A 14 -4.70 -8.14 8.59
N ASP A 15 -4.12 -9.30 8.87
CA ASP A 15 -4.13 -9.92 10.21
C ASP A 15 -3.09 -9.30 11.16
N PHE A 16 -2.13 -8.53 10.61
CA PHE A 16 -1.10 -7.84 11.39
C PHE A 16 -1.48 -6.39 11.69
N PHE A 17 -1.95 -5.63 10.71
CA PHE A 17 -2.32 -4.22 10.87
C PHE A 17 -3.74 -4.04 11.44
N VAL A 18 -4.01 -4.73 12.54
CA VAL A 18 -5.26 -4.63 13.29
C VAL A 18 -5.04 -3.64 14.43
N THR A 19 -5.80 -2.54 14.45
CA THR A 19 -5.69 -1.55 15.51
C THR A 19 -6.23 -2.13 16.83
N PRO A 20 -5.43 -2.14 17.91
CA PRO A 20 -5.91 -2.58 19.21
C PRO A 20 -7.00 -1.64 19.72
N ARG A 21 -8.00 -2.17 20.44
CA ARG A 21 -9.06 -1.38 21.10
C ARG A 21 -8.48 -0.33 22.04
N THR A 22 -7.39 -0.66 22.71
CA THR A 22 -6.62 0.21 23.61
C THR A 22 -5.15 0.14 23.23
N PRO A 23 -4.65 1.08 22.40
CA PRO A 23 -3.24 1.12 22.02
C PRO A 23 -2.35 1.32 23.25
N SER A 24 -1.22 0.61 23.29
CA SER A 24 -0.18 0.89 24.29
C SER A 24 0.28 2.35 24.14
N VAL A 25 0.22 3.12 25.21
CA VAL A 25 0.60 4.53 25.18
C VAL A 25 2.12 4.65 25.07
N ASP A 26 2.60 5.38 24.08
CA ASP A 26 4.00 5.79 23.98
C ASP A 26 4.13 7.25 24.40
N THR A 27 5.09 7.55 25.27
CA THR A 27 5.27 8.90 25.82
C THR A 27 5.58 9.92 24.73
N ASN A 28 6.23 9.51 23.64
CA ASN A 28 6.52 10.37 22.49
C ASN A 28 5.24 10.86 21.77
N CYS A 29 4.13 10.12 21.86
CA CYS A 29 2.87 10.44 21.19
C CYS A 29 1.95 11.37 22.03
N SER A 30 2.28 11.64 23.29
CA SER A 30 1.38 12.25 24.27
C SER A 30 0.82 13.62 23.87
N LEU A 31 1.59 14.41 23.12
CA LEU A 31 1.24 15.79 22.76
C LEU A 31 0.37 15.93 21.50
N LEU A 32 -0.02 14.81 20.85
CA LEU A 32 -0.69 14.87 19.55
C LEU A 32 -2.20 15.14 19.63
N ASP A 33 -2.88 14.81 20.72
CA ASP A 33 -4.32 15.05 20.84
C ASP A 33 -4.66 16.55 20.82
N SER A 34 -3.77 17.40 21.34
CA SER A 34 -3.95 18.86 21.29
C SER A 34 -3.80 19.42 19.86
N LYS A 35 -3.26 18.64 18.92
CA LYS A 35 -3.06 19.03 17.52
C LYS A 35 -4.21 18.59 16.63
N LYS A 36 -4.67 17.35 16.80
CA LYS A 36 -5.77 16.78 16.04
C LYS A 36 -6.34 15.60 16.81
N ILE A 37 -7.65 15.62 17.04
CA ILE A 37 -8.38 14.49 17.65
C ILE A 37 -8.07 13.21 16.85
N GLY A 38 -7.61 12.18 17.55
CA GLY A 38 -7.27 10.88 16.97
C GLY A 38 -5.80 10.72 16.56
N ALA A 39 -5.01 11.80 16.45
CA ALA A 39 -3.60 11.72 16.06
C ALA A 39 -2.73 10.99 17.09
N LYS A 40 -3.02 11.12 18.39
CA LYS A 40 -2.32 10.36 19.44
C LYS A 40 -2.52 8.86 19.28
N ASN A 41 -3.76 8.42 19.09
CA ASN A 41 -4.09 7.00 18.91
C ASN A 41 -3.42 6.44 17.66
N LEU A 42 -3.45 7.20 16.57
CA LEU A 42 -2.73 6.83 15.35
C LEU A 42 -1.22 6.68 15.59
N CYS A 43 -0.59 7.65 16.25
CA CYS A 43 0.84 7.57 16.60
C CYS A 43 1.15 6.33 17.46
N ASN A 44 0.36 6.07 18.50
CA ASN A 44 0.53 4.90 19.36
C ASN A 44 0.42 3.59 18.56
N ASN A 45 -0.51 3.51 17.61
CA ASN A 45 -0.65 2.35 16.73
C ASN A 45 0.58 2.15 15.83
N VAL A 46 1.09 3.22 15.21
CA VAL A 46 2.31 3.15 14.38
C VAL A 46 3.50 2.67 15.22
N VAL A 47 3.67 3.22 16.43
CA VAL A 47 4.75 2.83 17.34
C VAL A 47 4.60 1.37 17.78
N HIS A 48 3.38 0.92 18.08
CA HIS A 48 3.09 -0.47 18.38
C HIS A 48 3.51 -1.39 17.22
N PHE A 49 3.08 -1.10 15.99
CA PHE A 49 3.47 -1.90 14.83
C PHE A 49 4.97 -1.91 14.58
N LEU A 50 5.67 -0.78 14.76
CA LEU A 50 7.13 -0.74 14.67
C LEU A 50 7.81 -1.67 15.69
N LYS A 51 7.31 -1.71 16.93
CA LYS A 51 7.80 -2.63 17.98
C LYS A 51 7.51 -4.09 17.63
N GLU A 52 6.31 -4.40 17.13
CA GLU A 52 5.95 -5.77 16.72
C GLU A 52 6.71 -6.25 15.48
N ILE A 53 6.97 -5.37 14.51
CA ILE A 53 7.81 -5.66 13.34
C ILE A 53 9.24 -6.01 13.81
N ALA A 54 9.82 -5.22 14.72
CA ALA A 54 11.18 -5.41 15.21
C ALA A 54 11.40 -6.73 15.98
N LYS A 55 10.33 -7.36 16.50
CA LYS A 55 10.39 -8.70 17.12
C LYS A 55 10.57 -9.83 16.10
N LYS A 56 10.27 -9.56 14.82
CA LYS A 56 10.41 -10.53 13.73
C LYS A 56 11.74 -10.33 13.02
N LYS A 57 12.19 -11.34 12.26
CA LYS A 57 13.43 -11.29 11.48
C LYS A 57 13.15 -11.72 10.04
N GLY A 58 13.98 -11.24 9.12
CA GLY A 58 13.93 -11.60 7.71
C GLY A 58 12.73 -11.01 6.96
N THR A 59 12.36 -11.68 5.87
CA THR A 59 11.46 -11.17 4.83
C THR A 59 10.08 -10.76 5.35
N GLU A 60 9.54 -11.43 6.37
CA GLU A 60 8.25 -11.07 6.97
C GLU A 60 8.29 -9.69 7.64
N SER A 61 9.38 -9.39 8.34
CA SER A 61 9.62 -8.07 8.95
C SER A 61 9.75 -7.01 7.87
N ASP A 62 10.54 -7.29 6.83
CA ASP A 62 10.80 -6.35 5.74
C ASP A 62 9.52 -5.99 4.98
N GLN A 63 8.70 -6.99 4.62
CA GLN A 63 7.44 -6.79 3.93
C GLN A 63 6.46 -5.93 4.75
N ARG A 64 6.32 -6.22 6.05
CA ARG A 64 5.47 -5.41 6.95
C ARG A 64 6.01 -4.00 7.10
N CYS A 65 7.33 -3.84 7.25
CA CYS A 65 7.98 -2.55 7.31
C CYS A 65 7.73 -1.72 6.04
N SER A 66 7.91 -2.32 4.86
CA SER A 66 7.64 -1.65 3.58
C SER A 66 6.17 -1.29 3.38
N TYR A 67 5.24 -2.05 3.98
CA TYR A 67 3.81 -1.77 3.86
C TYR A 67 3.29 -0.72 4.86
N LEU A 68 3.97 -0.53 6.00
CA LEU A 68 3.55 0.37 7.08
C LEU A 68 3.19 1.81 6.63
N PRO A 69 3.92 2.49 5.73
CA PRO A 69 3.54 3.82 5.28
C PRO A 69 2.15 3.84 4.62
N TYR A 70 1.82 2.84 3.80
CA TYR A 70 0.52 2.80 3.13
C TYR A 70 -0.62 2.64 4.13
N TRP A 71 -0.44 1.80 5.14
CA TRP A 71 -1.41 1.68 6.24
C TRP A 71 -1.56 3.01 7.00
N LEU A 72 -0.45 3.66 7.35
CA LEU A 72 -0.46 4.94 8.05
C LEU A 72 -1.25 6.01 7.28
N TYR A 73 -0.97 6.17 5.99
CA TYR A 73 -1.61 7.21 5.18
C TYR A 73 -3.09 6.91 4.86
N ASP A 74 -3.50 5.64 4.83
CA ASP A 74 -4.92 5.28 4.82
C ASP A 74 -5.64 5.73 6.10
N GLU A 75 -5.02 5.53 7.28
CA GLU A 75 -5.61 6.01 8.55
C GLU A 75 -5.63 7.54 8.63
N ILE A 76 -4.61 8.23 8.10
CA ILE A 76 -4.60 9.69 8.02
C ILE A 76 -5.76 10.19 7.14
N ALA A 77 -6.02 9.53 6.01
CA ALA A 77 -7.12 9.87 5.11
C ALA A 77 -8.52 9.68 5.75
N LYS A 78 -8.64 8.95 6.87
CA LYS A 78 -9.91 8.85 7.62
C LYS A 78 -10.16 10.05 8.54
N ILE A 79 -9.10 10.78 8.92
CA ILE A 79 -9.18 11.90 9.88
C ILE A 79 -8.89 13.27 9.26
N HIS A 80 -8.38 13.30 8.03
CA HIS A 80 -8.07 14.52 7.29
C HIS A 80 -8.86 14.57 5.98
N GLU A 81 -9.66 15.62 5.78
CA GLU A 81 -10.64 15.69 4.67
C GLU A 81 -10.03 15.98 3.30
N LYS A 82 -8.95 16.78 3.24
CA LYS A 82 -8.40 17.26 1.97
C LYS A 82 -7.34 16.32 1.43
N HIS A 83 -7.75 15.45 0.51
CA HIS A 83 -6.86 14.39 0.00
C HIS A 83 -5.95 14.81 -1.16
N ASN A 84 -6.27 15.93 -1.81
CA ASN A 84 -5.55 16.47 -2.97
C ASN A 84 -4.51 17.54 -2.59
N GLU A 85 -4.43 17.93 -1.31
CA GLU A 85 -3.39 18.84 -0.84
C GLU A 85 -2.12 18.07 -0.49
N LYS A 86 -0.98 18.78 -0.51
CA LYS A 86 0.31 18.20 -0.16
C LYS A 86 0.29 17.73 1.30
N ILE A 87 0.91 16.60 1.59
CA ILE A 87 1.05 16.06 2.95
C ILE A 87 1.62 17.12 3.91
N SER A 88 2.55 17.96 3.45
CA SER A 88 3.11 19.05 4.23
C SER A 88 2.11 20.10 4.76
N THR A 89 0.89 20.18 4.20
CA THR A 89 -0.17 21.08 4.70
C THR A 89 -0.95 20.48 5.88
N ILE A 90 -0.84 19.17 6.12
CA ILE A 90 -1.51 18.49 7.23
C ILE A 90 -0.85 18.91 8.55
N THR A 91 -1.56 19.67 9.37
CA THR A 91 -1.00 20.37 10.55
C THR A 91 -0.32 19.46 11.57
N PHE A 92 -0.80 18.23 11.77
CA PHE A 92 -0.27 17.29 12.75
C PHE A 92 0.79 16.32 12.19
N ILE A 93 1.08 16.33 10.88
CA ILE A 93 1.89 15.27 10.26
C ILE A 93 3.36 15.33 10.69
N LYS A 94 3.91 16.54 10.87
CA LYS A 94 5.31 16.74 11.29
C LYS A 94 5.50 16.24 12.71
N ASP A 95 4.63 16.68 13.62
CA ASP A 95 4.63 16.25 15.02
C ASP A 95 4.46 14.73 15.13
N LEU A 96 3.55 14.14 14.34
CA LEU A 96 3.35 12.68 14.30
C LEU A 96 4.60 11.96 13.83
N THR A 97 5.19 12.41 12.72
CA THR A 97 6.40 11.82 12.13
C THR A 97 7.59 11.91 13.11
N GLU A 98 7.76 13.04 13.77
CA GLU A 98 8.80 13.24 14.77
C GLU A 98 8.62 12.33 15.99
N ALA A 99 7.40 12.24 16.52
CA ALA A 99 7.07 11.35 17.64
C ALA A 99 7.37 9.89 17.29
N VAL A 100 6.91 9.43 16.13
CA VAL A 100 7.17 8.06 15.66
C VAL A 100 8.67 7.82 15.44
N ASN A 101 9.40 8.78 14.86
CA ASN A 101 10.84 8.64 14.65
C ASN A 101 11.63 8.61 15.96
N LYS A 102 11.22 9.38 16.98
CA LYS A 102 11.81 9.30 18.33
C LYS A 102 11.59 7.92 18.95
N ALA A 103 10.36 7.39 18.90
CA ALA A 103 10.06 6.06 19.39
C ALA A 103 10.85 4.97 18.63
N LYS A 104 10.93 5.09 17.29
CA LYS A 104 11.70 4.19 16.42
C LYS A 104 13.19 4.14 16.77
N LYS A 105 13.78 5.27 17.17
CA LYS A 105 15.19 5.32 17.61
C LYS A 105 15.44 4.47 18.86
N GLY A 106 14.46 4.38 19.76
CA GLY A 106 14.52 3.61 21.01
C GLY A 106 14.35 2.09 20.86
N ILE A 107 14.01 1.59 19.67
CA ILE A 107 14.03 0.14 19.39
C ILE A 107 15.50 -0.32 19.33
N PRO A 108 15.93 -1.44 19.93
CA PRO A 108 17.35 -1.82 19.92
C PRO A 108 17.81 -2.43 18.59
N GLU A 109 17.04 -3.35 18.02
CA GLU A 109 17.41 -4.17 16.85
C GLU A 109 16.29 -4.24 15.81
N ASN A 110 16.62 -4.70 14.58
CA ASN A 110 15.66 -4.94 13.49
C ASN A 110 14.71 -3.76 13.21
N LYS A 111 15.24 -2.54 13.29
CA LYS A 111 14.49 -1.31 13.08
C LYS A 111 13.94 -1.28 11.66
N CYS A 112 12.65 -0.99 11.53
CA CYS A 112 12.07 -0.64 10.25
C CYS A 112 12.71 0.67 9.73
N THR A 113 13.32 0.63 8.55
CA THR A 113 14.05 1.78 7.97
C THR A 113 13.19 2.63 7.04
N VAL A 114 11.94 2.25 6.82
CA VAL A 114 11.03 2.94 5.90
C VAL A 114 10.85 4.43 6.28
N SER A 115 10.79 5.29 5.26
CA SER A 115 10.37 6.68 5.45
C SER A 115 8.86 6.73 5.64
N LEU A 116 8.43 7.46 6.66
CA LEU A 116 7.01 7.69 6.96
C LEU A 116 6.55 9.09 6.55
N TYR A 117 7.41 9.84 5.84
CA TYR A 117 7.12 11.23 5.46
C TYR A 117 7.63 11.54 4.05
N ASP A 118 6.69 11.93 3.19
CA ASP A 118 6.95 12.49 1.86
C ASP A 118 6.10 13.78 1.75
N PRO A 119 6.71 14.97 1.92
CA PRO A 119 5.98 16.24 2.08
C PRO A 119 5.29 16.73 0.81
N ASN A 120 5.76 16.27 -0.36
CA ASN A 120 5.44 16.89 -1.65
C ASN A 120 4.31 16.19 -2.40
N ILE A 121 3.90 15.01 -1.94
CA ILE A 121 2.78 14.28 -2.51
C ILE A 121 1.50 14.49 -1.73
N THR A 122 0.41 13.93 -2.22
CA THR A 122 -0.93 14.04 -1.62
C THR A 122 -1.38 12.71 -1.00
N LEU A 123 -2.52 12.70 -0.27
CA LEU A 123 -3.12 11.45 0.20
C LEU A 123 -3.64 10.62 -0.98
N ASP A 124 -4.14 11.26 -2.04
CA ASP A 124 -4.54 10.58 -3.28
C ASP A 124 -3.34 9.89 -3.95
N ASP A 125 -2.15 10.48 -3.88
CA ASP A 125 -0.92 9.84 -4.39
C ASP A 125 -0.51 8.65 -3.52
N TRP A 126 -0.59 8.75 -2.19
CA TRP A 126 -0.38 7.60 -1.30
C TRP A 126 -1.34 6.45 -1.62
N LYS A 127 -2.61 6.76 -1.88
CA LYS A 127 -3.62 5.77 -2.30
C LYS A 127 -3.25 5.09 -3.62
N LYS A 128 -2.82 5.86 -4.63
CA LYS A 128 -2.33 5.32 -5.91
C LYS A 128 -1.09 4.44 -5.71
N ARG A 129 -0.11 4.90 -4.93
CA ARG A 129 1.11 4.15 -4.59
C ARG A 129 0.78 2.83 -3.89
N LYS A 130 -0.16 2.84 -2.93
CA LYS A 130 -0.66 1.64 -2.24
C LYS A 130 -1.23 0.63 -3.22
N ILE A 131 -2.19 1.03 -4.06
CA ILE A 131 -2.84 0.12 -5.03
C ILE A 131 -1.79 -0.53 -5.94
N THR A 132 -0.84 0.27 -6.42
CA THR A 132 0.29 -0.19 -7.22
C THR A 132 1.19 -1.17 -6.46
N TYR A 133 1.60 -0.83 -5.23
CA TYR A 133 2.42 -1.70 -4.38
C TYR A 133 1.76 -3.07 -4.17
N ILE A 134 0.44 -3.09 -3.90
CA ILE A 134 -0.32 -4.32 -3.71
C ILE A 134 -0.38 -5.15 -4.99
N TYR A 135 -0.61 -4.52 -6.14
CA TYR A 135 -0.60 -5.20 -7.43
C TYR A 135 0.72 -5.96 -7.65
N PHE A 136 1.87 -5.31 -7.45
CA PHE A 136 3.17 -5.96 -7.64
C PHE A 136 3.43 -7.07 -6.62
N ASN A 137 2.98 -6.93 -5.36
CA ASN A 137 3.14 -7.95 -4.33
C ASN A 137 2.19 -9.16 -4.53
N LYS A 138 1.04 -8.95 -5.16
CA LYS A 138 0.03 -9.99 -5.43
C LYS A 138 0.07 -10.51 -6.86
N HIS A 139 0.97 -10.02 -7.70
CA HIS A 139 0.99 -10.30 -9.14
C HIS A 139 0.98 -11.81 -9.44
N ASP A 140 1.78 -12.61 -8.75
CA ASP A 140 1.84 -14.06 -8.99
C ASP A 140 0.55 -14.77 -8.60
N ALA A 141 -0.10 -14.33 -7.51
CA ALA A 141 -1.41 -14.83 -7.10
C ALA A 141 -2.50 -14.43 -8.11
N ILE A 142 -2.46 -13.17 -8.61
CA ILE A 142 -3.38 -12.69 -9.65
C ILE A 142 -3.19 -13.50 -10.93
N LYS A 143 -1.95 -13.66 -11.38
CA LYS A 143 -1.60 -14.44 -12.58
C LYS A 143 -2.07 -15.89 -12.45
N SER A 144 -1.82 -16.53 -11.32
CA SER A 144 -2.25 -17.91 -11.05
C SER A 144 -3.78 -18.03 -11.06
N SER A 145 -4.48 -17.06 -10.47
CA SER A 145 -5.95 -17.02 -10.50
C SER A 145 -6.48 -16.87 -11.93
N VAL A 146 -5.98 -15.87 -12.68
CA VAL A 146 -6.40 -15.60 -14.07
C VAL A 146 -6.17 -16.80 -15.00
N ASN A 147 -5.10 -17.56 -14.79
CA ASN A 147 -4.76 -18.74 -15.60
C ASN A 147 -5.49 -20.02 -15.16
N ARG A 148 -6.23 -20.00 -14.05
CA ARG A 148 -6.92 -21.19 -13.54
C ARG A 148 -8.09 -21.57 -14.47
N PRO A 149 -8.23 -22.84 -14.86
CA PRO A 149 -9.43 -23.33 -15.55
C PRO A 149 -10.70 -23.07 -14.73
N ASN A 150 -11.80 -22.72 -15.39
CA ASN A 150 -13.11 -22.48 -14.76
C ASN A 150 -13.09 -21.43 -13.63
N ASN A 151 -12.29 -20.38 -13.79
CA ASN A 151 -12.25 -19.29 -12.82
C ASN A 151 -13.55 -18.46 -12.83
N ASP A 152 -14.34 -18.62 -11.76
CA ASP A 152 -15.61 -17.93 -11.50
C ASP A 152 -15.43 -16.40 -11.25
N LYS A 153 -14.20 -15.97 -10.95
CA LYS A 153 -13.83 -14.57 -10.70
C LYS A 153 -13.27 -13.84 -11.91
N CYS A 154 -13.34 -14.42 -13.12
CA CYS A 154 -12.78 -13.78 -14.32
C CYS A 154 -13.34 -12.38 -14.59
N SER A 155 -14.65 -12.17 -14.44
CA SER A 155 -15.26 -10.85 -14.58
C SER A 155 -14.75 -9.83 -13.55
N GLN A 156 -14.47 -10.28 -12.32
CA GLN A 156 -13.89 -9.43 -11.27
C GLN A 156 -12.43 -9.09 -11.59
N HIS A 157 -11.63 -10.08 -12.02
CA HIS A 157 -10.25 -9.86 -12.45
C HIS A 157 -10.16 -8.92 -13.66
N PHE A 158 -11.06 -9.07 -14.65
CA PHE A 158 -11.14 -8.15 -15.79
C PHE A 158 -11.40 -6.71 -15.34
N LYS A 159 -12.43 -6.49 -14.51
CA LYS A 159 -12.75 -5.16 -13.96
C LYS A 159 -11.56 -4.56 -13.21
N TYR A 160 -10.95 -5.32 -12.31
CA TYR A 160 -9.79 -4.89 -11.53
C TYR A 160 -8.62 -4.49 -12.44
N LEU A 161 -8.16 -5.39 -13.31
CA LEU A 161 -7.02 -5.14 -14.21
C LEU A 161 -7.29 -3.99 -15.17
N ASN A 162 -8.50 -3.90 -15.72
CA ASN A 162 -8.90 -2.83 -16.62
C ASN A 162 -8.93 -1.47 -15.91
N SER A 163 -9.36 -1.43 -14.64
CA SER A 163 -9.33 -0.20 -13.83
C SER A 163 -7.91 0.22 -13.44
N PHE A 164 -7.00 -0.74 -13.23
CA PHE A 164 -5.63 -0.47 -12.81
C PHE A 164 -4.70 -0.12 -13.99
N TYR A 165 -4.98 -0.63 -15.19
CA TYR A 165 -4.11 -0.48 -16.35
C TYR A 165 -3.75 0.98 -16.69
N PRO A 166 -4.68 1.95 -16.71
CA PRO A 166 -4.32 3.36 -16.95
C PRO A 166 -3.34 3.90 -15.90
N LEU A 167 -3.53 3.56 -14.61
CA LEU A 167 -2.62 3.98 -13.54
C LEU A 167 -1.22 3.37 -13.72
N TYR A 168 -1.15 2.09 -14.09
CA TYR A 168 0.12 1.44 -14.44
C TYR A 168 0.83 2.19 -15.58
N GLN A 169 0.11 2.54 -16.65
CA GLN A 169 0.68 3.27 -17.78
C GLN A 169 1.19 4.66 -17.39
N THR A 170 0.47 5.37 -16.52
CA THR A 170 0.92 6.67 -15.98
C THR A 170 2.24 6.52 -15.25
N PHE A 171 2.36 5.57 -14.32
CA PHE A 171 3.61 5.34 -13.59
C PHE A 171 4.73 4.82 -14.49
N TYR A 172 4.43 3.94 -15.44
CA TYR A 172 5.42 3.41 -16.38
C TYR A 172 6.08 4.52 -17.21
N LYS A 173 5.29 5.51 -17.63
CA LYS A 173 5.79 6.73 -18.30
C LYS A 173 6.54 7.64 -17.33
N GLN A 174 5.95 7.94 -16.17
CA GLN A 174 6.54 8.81 -15.15
C GLN A 174 7.93 8.36 -14.74
N PHE A 175 8.14 7.06 -14.60
CA PHE A 175 9.43 6.49 -14.19
C PHE A 175 10.36 6.16 -15.36
N SER A 176 9.97 6.55 -16.58
CA SER A 176 10.79 6.37 -17.77
C SER A 176 11.23 4.92 -17.95
N CYS A 177 10.33 3.95 -17.76
CA CYS A 177 10.64 2.52 -17.80
C CYS A 177 11.18 2.02 -19.16
N VAL A 178 11.09 2.85 -20.20
CA VAL A 178 11.65 2.60 -21.54
C VAL A 178 13.10 3.08 -21.70
N ASN A 179 13.60 3.89 -20.75
CA ASN A 179 14.94 4.46 -20.81
C ASN A 179 15.97 3.54 -20.15
N TRP A 180 17.24 3.80 -20.43
CA TRP A 180 18.37 3.02 -19.90
C TRP A 180 18.51 3.09 -18.36
N PHE A 181 18.07 4.19 -17.76
CA PHE A 181 18.11 4.42 -16.31
C PHE A 181 16.71 4.74 -15.78
N PRO A 182 15.83 3.72 -15.64
CA PRO A 182 14.49 3.93 -15.12
C PRO A 182 14.55 4.29 -13.64
N SER A 183 13.64 5.16 -13.22
CA SER A 183 13.39 5.36 -11.78
C SER A 183 12.72 4.12 -11.22
N ASN A 184 13.22 3.58 -10.11
CA ASN A 184 12.65 2.39 -9.49
C ASN A 184 12.24 2.70 -8.05
N PRO A 185 11.08 3.33 -7.83
CA PRO A 185 10.58 3.49 -6.47
C PRO A 185 10.10 2.15 -5.92
N ASP A 186 10.08 2.00 -4.59
CA ASP A 186 9.75 0.74 -3.91
C ASP A 186 8.34 0.18 -4.26
N TYR A 187 7.43 1.02 -4.74
CA TYR A 187 6.07 0.63 -5.14
C TYR A 187 5.87 0.30 -6.60
N PHE A 188 6.85 0.57 -7.48
CA PHE A 188 6.68 0.34 -8.91
C PHE A 188 7.89 -0.37 -9.52
N LYS A 189 7.65 -1.46 -10.24
CA LYS A 189 8.70 -2.21 -10.93
C LYS A 189 8.61 -1.96 -12.44
N CYS A 190 9.64 -1.34 -13.02
CA CYS A 190 9.79 -1.19 -14.47
C CYS A 190 10.14 -2.53 -15.14
N SER A 191 9.18 -3.45 -15.24
CA SER A 191 9.36 -4.69 -15.98
C SER A 191 8.08 -5.09 -16.71
N TYR A 192 8.23 -5.42 -17.99
CA TYR A 192 7.13 -5.78 -18.89
C TYR A 192 6.39 -7.06 -18.44
N VAL A 193 6.98 -7.90 -17.58
CA VAL A 193 6.30 -9.09 -17.02
C VAL A 193 5.10 -8.72 -16.15
N TYR A 194 5.11 -7.52 -15.57
CA TYR A 194 4.05 -7.02 -14.70
C TYR A 194 3.02 -6.16 -15.46
N ASN A 195 3.15 -6.01 -16.78
CA ASN A 195 2.19 -5.23 -17.56
C ASN A 195 0.78 -5.87 -17.47
N PRO A 196 -0.23 -5.16 -16.95
CA PRO A 196 -1.58 -5.71 -16.81
C PRO A 196 -2.19 -6.21 -18.12
N ASP A 197 -1.76 -5.68 -19.27
CA ASP A 197 -2.22 -6.11 -20.59
C ASP A 197 -2.03 -7.63 -20.82
N LYS A 198 -0.91 -8.19 -20.33
CA LYS A 198 -0.64 -9.64 -20.41
C LYS A 198 -1.70 -10.49 -19.74
N LEU A 199 -2.20 -10.01 -18.60
CA LEU A 199 -3.25 -10.68 -17.84
C LEU A 199 -4.63 -10.37 -18.44
N LEU A 200 -4.83 -9.16 -18.97
CA LEU A 200 -6.06 -8.74 -19.64
C LEU A 200 -6.36 -9.59 -20.87
N THR A 201 -5.36 -9.91 -21.71
CA THR A 201 -5.56 -10.82 -22.85
C THR A 201 -6.08 -12.18 -22.42
N THR A 202 -5.58 -12.70 -21.29
CA THR A 202 -5.97 -14.01 -20.77
C THR A 202 -7.36 -13.98 -20.14
N VAL A 203 -7.63 -12.99 -19.28
CA VAL A 203 -8.91 -12.90 -18.58
C VAL A 203 -10.07 -12.57 -19.54
N LYS A 204 -9.81 -11.88 -20.66
CA LYS A 204 -10.82 -11.63 -21.72
C LYS A 204 -11.37 -12.94 -22.27
N LYS A 205 -10.49 -13.91 -22.58
CA LYS A 205 -10.88 -15.25 -23.07
C LYS A 205 -11.72 -16.00 -22.04
N CYS A 206 -11.41 -15.81 -20.76
CA CYS A 206 -12.18 -16.40 -19.67
C CYS A 206 -13.56 -15.75 -19.49
N SER A 207 -13.67 -14.42 -19.63
CA SER A 207 -14.94 -13.70 -19.47
C SER A 207 -15.95 -13.88 -20.60
N THR A 208 -15.49 -14.23 -21.81
CA THR A 208 -16.37 -14.42 -22.98
C THR A 208 -16.91 -15.84 -23.13
N GLY A 209 -16.48 -16.78 -22.29
CA GLY A 209 -16.77 -18.21 -22.44
C GLY A 209 -16.00 -18.81 -23.63
N SER A 210 -15.33 -19.94 -23.42
CA SER A 210 -15.00 -20.81 -24.56
C SER A 210 -16.30 -21.43 -25.07
N SER A 211 -16.98 -20.75 -25.98
CA SER A 211 -17.82 -21.39 -27.00
C SER A 211 -16.93 -21.69 -28.20
N GLY A 212 -16.32 -22.87 -28.23
CA GLY A 212 -15.44 -23.28 -29.32
C GLY A 212 -14.76 -24.60 -29.03
N GLY A 213 -15.51 -25.69 -29.14
CA GLY A 213 -15.01 -27.05 -28.96
C GLY A 213 -16.10 -28.06 -29.32
N GLY A 214 -16.33 -28.21 -30.62
CA GLY A 214 -17.22 -29.16 -31.26
C GLY A 214 -17.01 -29.07 -32.77
#